data_AF-A0A849QBU8-F1
#
_entry.id   AF-A0A849QBU8-F1
#
_cell.length_a   1.000
_cell.length_b   1.000
_cell.length_c   1.000
_cell.angle_alpha   90.00
_cell.angle_beta   90.00
_cell.angle_gamma   90.00
#
_symmetry.space_group_name_H-M   'P 1'
#
loop_
_entity.id
_entity.type
_entity.pdbx_description
1 polymer ?
#
loop_
_entity_poly.entity_id
_entity_poly.type
_entity_poly.pdbx_seq_one_letter_code
_entity_poly.pdbx_strand_id
1 'polypeptide(L)'
;MTLEDYLKERIEATHIGLKKTIINSKQELTELESIYLDLNNAEYHVSLTSLWLSEGGASCDSTYTGSLKDAIEKTEVNFLNLNDKKRSNISSIDEFEYSLQATYSVHIVLGDHEYALPDKYWIQYKKKDSCE
;
A
#
# COMPACT_ATOMS: atom_id res chain seq x y z
N MET A 1 47.94 -8.78 -18.96
CA MET A 1 46.49 -8.68 -18.72
C MET A 1 45.85 -9.93 -19.27
N THR A 2 45.22 -10.73 -18.41
CA THR A 2 44.53 -11.95 -18.85
C THR A 2 43.11 -11.63 -19.32
N LEU A 3 42.49 -12.56 -20.05
CA LEU A 3 41.08 -12.45 -20.42
C LEU A 3 40.18 -12.35 -19.17
N GLU A 4 40.56 -13.03 -18.09
CA GLU A 4 39.85 -12.99 -16.81
C GLU A 4 39.88 -11.60 -16.18
N ASP A 5 41.05 -10.94 -16.17
CA ASP A 5 41.20 -9.57 -15.66
C ASP A 5 40.34 -8.59 -16.46
N TYR A 6 40.37 -8.68 -17.79
CA TYR A 6 39.56 -7.84 -18.68
C TYR A 6 38.04 -8.03 -18.45
N LEU A 7 37.59 -9.28 -18.24
CA LEU A 7 36.19 -9.57 -17.96
C LEU A 7 35.75 -9.03 -16.60
N LYS A 8 36.60 -9.15 -15.57
CA LYS A 8 36.33 -8.58 -14.24
C LYS A 8 36.18 -7.06 -14.30
N GLU A 9 37.10 -6.37 -14.95
CA GLU A 9 37.02 -4.90 -15.13
C GLU A 9 35.73 -4.49 -15.87
N ARG A 10 35.33 -5.21 -16.91
CA ARG A 10 34.09 -4.91 -17.65
C ARG A 10 32.83 -5.10 -16.81
N ILE A 11 32.79 -6.16 -16.00
CA ILE A 11 31.66 -6.44 -15.10
C ILE A 11 31.57 -5.33 -14.04
N GLU A 12 32.68 -4.95 -13.43
CA GLU A 12 32.72 -3.89 -12.42
C GLU A 12 32.30 -2.53 -13.02
N ALA A 13 32.81 -2.16 -14.19
CA ALA A 13 32.42 -0.93 -14.87
C ALA A 13 30.91 -0.89 -15.19
N THR A 14 30.36 -2.03 -15.64
CA THR A 14 28.92 -2.17 -15.91
C THR A 14 28.10 -2.02 -14.63
N HIS A 15 28.53 -2.68 -13.55
CA HIS A 15 27.86 -2.61 -12.26
C HIS A 15 27.86 -1.19 -11.67
N ILE A 16 28.97 -0.45 -11.80
CA ILE A 16 29.05 0.96 -11.41
C ILE A 16 28.10 1.81 -12.24
N GLY A 17 28.06 1.61 -13.56
CA GLY A 17 27.14 2.30 -14.46
C GLY A 17 25.68 2.09 -14.07
N LEU A 18 25.28 0.84 -13.83
CA LEU A 18 23.92 0.48 -13.40
C LEU A 18 23.57 1.09 -12.05
N LYS A 19 24.49 1.07 -11.08
CA LYS A 19 24.28 1.72 -9.78
C LYS A 19 24.01 3.22 -9.94
N LYS A 20 24.77 3.90 -10.80
CA LYS A 20 24.58 5.33 -11.06
C LYS A 20 23.22 5.61 -11.69
N THR A 21 22.80 4.80 -12.67
CA THR A 21 21.46 4.91 -13.27
C THR A 21 20.36 4.73 -12.23
N ILE A 22 20.47 3.74 -11.34
CA ILE A 22 19.48 3.52 -10.27
C ILE A 22 19.39 4.75 -9.34
N ILE A 23 20.53 5.33 -8.96
CA ILE A 23 20.56 6.52 -8.10
C ILE A 23 19.87 7.69 -8.80
N ASN A 24 20.20 7.96 -10.06
CA ASN A 24 19.62 9.05 -10.83
C ASN A 24 18.10 8.87 -10.99
N SER A 25 17.64 7.69 -11.39
CA SER A 25 16.21 7.43 -11.56
C SER A 25 15.43 7.54 -10.25
N LYS A 26 16.05 7.22 -9.10
CA LYS A 26 15.42 7.46 -7.79
C LYS A 26 15.27 8.96 -7.51
N GLN A 27 16.28 9.76 -7.82
CA GLN A 27 16.21 11.21 -7.63
C GLN A 27 15.14 11.83 -8.53
N GLU A 28 15.10 11.47 -9.81
CA GLU A 28 14.04 11.90 -10.74
C GLU A 28 12.64 11.51 -10.24
N LEU A 29 12.50 10.31 -9.69
CA LEU A 29 11.23 9.87 -9.09
C LEU A 29 10.86 10.70 -7.87
N THR A 30 11.79 10.98 -6.97
CA THR A 30 11.55 11.83 -5.78
C THR A 30 11.19 13.27 -6.18
N GLU A 31 11.84 13.81 -7.21
CA GLU A 31 11.50 15.13 -7.76
C GLU A 31 10.09 15.13 -8.36
N LEU A 32 9.73 14.11 -9.14
CA LEU A 32 8.38 13.96 -9.70
C LEU A 32 7.32 13.80 -8.61
N GLU A 33 7.57 12.97 -7.60
CA GLU A 33 6.70 12.82 -6.43
C GLU A 33 6.54 14.17 -5.72
N SER A 34 7.63 14.87 -5.40
CA SER A 34 7.54 16.15 -4.67
C SER A 34 6.91 17.31 -5.47
N ILE A 35 7.05 17.34 -6.79
CA ILE A 35 6.56 18.43 -7.64
C ILE A 35 5.11 18.19 -8.11
N TYR A 36 4.72 16.94 -8.37
CA TYR A 36 3.44 16.62 -9.03
C TYR A 36 2.49 15.78 -8.18
N LEU A 37 2.95 15.12 -7.12
CA LEU A 37 2.12 14.31 -6.23
C LEU A 37 2.37 14.72 -4.77
N ASP A 38 1.57 15.66 -4.27
CA ASP A 38 1.45 15.78 -2.81
C ASP A 38 0.74 14.53 -2.29
N LEU A 39 1.51 13.48 -1.99
CA LEU A 39 1.01 12.19 -1.51
C LEU A 39 0.21 12.32 -0.20
N ASN A 40 0.38 13.41 0.54
CA ASN A 40 -0.39 13.69 1.76
C ASN A 40 -1.72 14.38 1.48
N ASN A 41 -1.98 14.75 0.24
CA ASN A 41 -3.19 15.43 -0.20
C ASN A 41 -3.72 14.86 -1.52
N ALA A 42 -3.27 13.65 -1.87
CA ALA A 42 -3.73 12.92 -3.03
C ALA A 42 -5.08 12.26 -2.73
N GLU A 43 -5.80 11.91 -3.79
CA GLU A 43 -7.02 11.14 -3.69
C GLU A 43 -6.68 9.65 -3.78
N TYR A 44 -7.17 8.88 -2.82
CA TYR A 44 -6.97 7.45 -2.71
C TYR A 44 -8.31 6.74 -2.76
N HIS A 45 -8.35 5.67 -3.54
CA HIS A 45 -9.48 4.75 -3.58
C HIS A 45 -9.05 3.45 -2.89
N VAL A 46 -9.75 3.10 -1.82
CA VAL A 46 -9.45 1.93 -0.97
C VAL A 46 -10.67 1.03 -0.95
N SER A 47 -10.47 -0.22 -1.37
CA SER A 47 -11.48 -1.27 -1.35
C SER A 47 -11.07 -2.37 -0.39
N LEU A 48 -11.95 -2.71 0.56
CA LEU A 48 -11.84 -3.84 1.46
C LEU A 48 -12.96 -4.83 1.16
N THR A 49 -12.60 -6.05 0.81
CA THR A 49 -13.54 -7.15 0.59
C THR A 49 -13.42 -8.18 1.70
N SER A 50 -14.51 -8.45 2.41
CA SER A 50 -14.52 -9.47 3.47
C SER A 50 -14.19 -10.85 2.92
N LEU A 51 -13.32 -11.59 3.61
CA LEU A 51 -13.06 -13.01 3.29
C LEU A 51 -14.29 -13.90 3.48
N TRP A 52 -15.30 -13.43 4.22
CA TRP A 52 -16.53 -14.13 4.56
C TRP A 52 -17.71 -13.65 3.70
N LEU A 53 -17.45 -13.07 2.52
CA LEU A 53 -18.49 -12.53 1.63
C LEU A 53 -19.59 -13.56 1.33
N SER A 54 -19.22 -14.84 1.18
CA SER A 54 -20.15 -15.96 0.97
C SER A 54 -21.04 -16.28 2.18
N GLU A 55 -20.60 -15.94 3.38
CA GLU A 55 -21.32 -16.12 4.64
C GLU A 55 -22.08 -14.83 5.03
N GLY A 56 -22.14 -13.88 4.09
CA GLY A 56 -22.83 -12.62 4.23
C GLY A 56 -22.02 -11.54 4.93
N GLY A 57 -20.68 -11.61 4.89
CA GLY A 57 -19.82 -10.45 5.06
C GLY A 57 -20.07 -9.40 3.98
N ALA A 58 -19.60 -8.17 4.19
CA ALA A 58 -19.76 -7.07 3.24
C ALA A 58 -18.40 -6.57 2.74
N SER A 59 -18.38 -5.98 1.55
CA SER A 59 -17.26 -5.15 1.08
C SER A 59 -17.51 -3.68 1.43
N CYS A 60 -16.44 -2.92 1.51
CA CYS A 60 -16.45 -1.48 1.71
C CYS A 60 -15.48 -0.84 0.72
N ASP A 61 -16.00 0.10 -0.07
CA ASP A 61 -15.20 0.92 -0.97
C ASP A 61 -15.27 2.36 -0.47
N SER A 62 -14.12 3.04 -0.42
CA SER A 62 -14.09 4.43 -0.02
C SER A 62 -13.05 5.22 -0.81
N THR A 63 -13.43 6.44 -1.15
CA THR A 63 -12.56 7.41 -1.79
C THR A 63 -12.25 8.50 -0.77
N TYR A 64 -10.96 8.81 -0.62
CA TYR A 64 -10.48 9.73 0.40
C TYR A 64 -9.37 10.62 -0.12
N THR A 65 -9.53 11.94 0.02
CA THR A 65 -8.48 12.92 -0.22
C THR A 65 -7.71 13.19 1.08
N GLY A 66 -6.39 13.05 1.04
CA GLY A 66 -5.54 13.29 2.20
C GLY A 66 -4.35 12.33 2.20
N SER A 67 -3.93 11.85 3.36
CA SER A 67 -2.84 10.89 3.44
C SER A 67 -3.32 9.47 3.15
N LEU A 68 -2.44 8.65 2.54
CA LEU A 68 -2.68 7.23 2.31
C LEU A 68 -3.00 6.47 3.61
N LYS A 69 -2.37 6.86 4.72
CA LYS A 69 -2.63 6.30 6.04
C LYS A 69 -4.07 6.55 6.48
N ASP A 70 -4.54 7.81 6.39
CA ASP A 70 -5.90 8.16 6.79
C ASP A 70 -6.95 7.48 5.90
N ALA A 71 -6.66 7.37 4.59
CA ALA A 71 -7.54 6.66 3.65
C ALA A 71 -7.76 5.21 4.10
N ILE A 72 -6.68 4.51 4.46
CA ILE A 72 -6.73 3.12 4.93
C ILE A 72 -7.44 3.03 6.27
N GLU A 73 -7.03 3.80 7.28
CA GLU A 73 -7.62 3.75 8.62
C GLU A 73 -9.12 4.04 8.61
N LYS A 74 -9.57 5.03 7.82
CA LYS A 74 -10.99 5.36 7.70
C LYS A 74 -11.78 4.28 6.97
N THR A 75 -11.20 3.68 5.93
CA THR A 75 -11.86 2.58 5.21
C THR A 75 -11.99 1.34 6.10
N GLU A 76 -10.96 1.03 6.88
CA GLU A 76 -11.00 -0.05 7.87
C GLU A 76 -12.11 0.18 8.90
N VAL A 77 -12.22 1.39 9.47
CA VAL A 77 -13.29 1.73 10.42
C VAL A 77 -14.68 1.57 9.79
N ASN A 78 -14.86 2.03 8.55
CA ASN A 78 -16.13 1.87 7.84
C ASN A 78 -16.45 0.38 7.56
N PHE A 79 -15.46 -0.38 7.13
CA PHE A 79 -15.57 -1.82 6.89
C PHE A 79 -15.98 -2.57 8.16
N LEU A 80 -15.39 -2.24 9.30
CA LEU A 80 -15.74 -2.82 10.59
C LEU A 80 -17.16 -2.46 10.99
N ASN A 81 -17.55 -1.19 10.94
CA ASN A 81 -18.91 -0.76 11.25
C ASN A 81 -19.98 -1.47 10.38
N LEU A 82 -19.66 -1.76 9.11
CA LEU A 82 -20.55 -2.51 8.20
C LEU A 82 -20.70 -3.97 8.62
N ASN A 83 -19.63 -4.60 9.09
CA ASN A 83 -19.60 -6.01 9.48
C ASN A 83 -19.94 -6.24 10.98
N ASP A 84 -19.90 -5.19 11.82
CA ASP A 84 -20.16 -5.24 13.27
C ASP A 84 -21.60 -5.64 13.61
N LYS A 85 -22.60 -5.21 12.82
CA LYS A 85 -24.02 -5.53 13.08
C LYS A 85 -24.34 -7.03 12.98
N LYS A 86 -23.47 -7.85 12.37
CA LYS A 86 -23.62 -9.31 12.35
C LYS A 86 -22.93 -10.02 13.53
N ARG A 87 -22.20 -9.28 14.38
CA ARG A 87 -21.35 -9.81 15.46
C ARG A 87 -21.69 -9.22 16.84
N SER A 88 -22.95 -8.87 17.12
CA SER A 88 -23.39 -8.22 18.37
C SER A 88 -23.18 -9.00 19.69
N ASN A 89 -22.34 -10.04 19.71
CA ASN A 89 -21.98 -10.84 20.89
C ASN A 89 -20.51 -10.71 21.30
N ILE A 90 -19.73 -9.80 20.72
CA ILE A 90 -18.29 -9.71 20.97
C ILE A 90 -17.98 -8.41 21.73
N SER A 91 -17.60 -8.58 23.00
CA SER A 91 -17.51 -7.53 24.02
C SER A 91 -16.09 -7.39 24.58
N SER A 92 -15.09 -7.33 23.69
CA SER A 92 -13.67 -7.29 24.08
C SER A 92 -12.89 -6.40 23.11
N ILE A 93 -12.13 -5.44 23.63
CA ILE A 93 -11.21 -4.58 22.85
C ILE A 93 -10.10 -5.39 22.16
N ASP A 94 -9.81 -6.60 22.65
CA ASP A 94 -8.83 -7.53 22.07
C ASP A 94 -9.33 -8.27 20.81
N GLU A 95 -10.61 -8.13 20.42
CA GLU A 95 -11.18 -8.82 19.25
C GLU A 95 -11.24 -7.94 17.98
N PHE A 96 -10.77 -6.69 18.06
CA PHE A 96 -10.65 -5.81 16.90
C PHE A 96 -9.68 -6.39 15.85
N GLU A 97 -8.67 -7.14 16.27
CA GLU A 97 -7.71 -7.81 15.37
C GLU A 97 -8.32 -8.98 14.59
N TYR A 98 -9.25 -9.73 15.18
CA TYR A 98 -9.94 -10.85 14.51
C TYR A 98 -11.00 -10.41 13.48
N SER A 99 -11.29 -9.10 13.39
CA SER A 99 -12.42 -8.56 12.63
C SER A 99 -12.04 -8.06 11.23
N LEU A 100 -10.77 -7.75 11.00
CA LEU A 100 -10.28 -7.14 9.76
C LEU A 100 -9.78 -8.18 8.74
N GLN A 101 -10.48 -9.31 8.64
CA GLN A 101 -10.21 -10.34 7.64
C GLN A 101 -10.75 -9.90 6.28
N ALA A 102 -9.97 -9.05 5.60
CA ALA A 102 -10.32 -8.49 4.31
C ALA A 102 -9.16 -8.58 3.30
N THR A 103 -9.51 -8.72 2.02
CA THR A 103 -8.61 -8.44 0.90
C THR A 103 -8.63 -6.94 0.62
N TYR A 104 -7.46 -6.35 0.44
CA TYR A 104 -7.29 -4.92 0.20
C TYR A 104 -6.96 -4.69 -1.27
N SER A 105 -7.54 -3.65 -1.84
CA SER A 105 -7.16 -3.06 -3.10
C SER A 105 -7.03 -1.55 -2.86
N VAL A 106 -5.84 -1.01 -3.14
CA VAL A 106 -5.49 0.38 -2.82
C VAL A 106 -4.99 1.04 -4.08
N HIS A 107 -5.61 2.15 -4.43
CA HIS A 107 -5.35 2.89 -5.66
C HIS A 107 -5.12 4.36 -5.33
N ILE A 108 -4.25 5.00 -6.11
CA ILE A 108 -4.14 6.46 -6.15
C ILE A 108 -4.86 6.98 -7.39
N VAL A 109 -5.62 8.06 -7.20
CA VAL A 109 -6.39 8.73 -8.26
C VAL A 109 -5.59 9.94 -8.71
N LEU A 110 -5.31 10.03 -10.00
CA LEU A 110 -4.59 11.14 -10.63
C LEU A 110 -5.42 11.65 -11.81
N GLY A 111 -6.24 12.69 -11.56
CA GLY A 111 -7.22 13.16 -12.53
C GLY A 111 -8.26 12.09 -12.81
N ASP A 112 -8.41 11.68 -14.06
CA ASP A 112 -9.39 10.67 -14.50
C ASP A 112 -8.83 9.23 -14.49
N HIS A 113 -7.67 9.00 -13.86
CA HIS A 113 -6.97 7.73 -13.89
C HIS A 113 -6.74 7.16 -12.48
N GLU A 114 -6.98 5.86 -12.32
CA GLU A 114 -6.68 5.11 -11.11
C GLU A 114 -5.48 4.19 -11.31
N TYR A 115 -4.52 4.25 -10.39
CA TYR A 115 -3.31 3.44 -10.41
C TYR A 115 -3.24 2.57 -9.15
N ALA A 116 -3.15 1.25 -9.34
CA ALA A 116 -2.97 0.32 -8.23
C ALA A 116 -1.62 0.56 -7.54
N LEU A 117 -1.67 0.77 -6.22
CA LEU A 117 -0.47 0.91 -5.41
C LEU A 117 0.06 -0.48 -5.02
N PRO A 118 1.34 -0.78 -5.25
CA PRO A 118 1.94 -2.03 -4.80
C PRO A 118 1.88 -2.16 -3.27
N ASP A 119 1.63 -3.36 -2.78
CA ASP A 119 1.47 -3.68 -1.34
C ASP A 119 2.53 -3.04 -0.44
N LYS A 120 3.79 -3.03 -0.89
CA LYS A 120 4.92 -2.44 -0.14
C LYS A 120 4.73 -0.96 0.24
N TYR A 121 3.87 -0.21 -0.45
CA TYR A 121 3.62 1.21 -0.17
C TYR A 121 2.59 1.42 0.94
N TRP A 122 1.66 0.48 1.11
CA TRP A 122 0.50 0.69 1.96
C TRP A 122 0.32 -0.35 3.07
N ILE A 123 0.97 -1.52 2.97
CA ILE A 123 0.85 -2.61 3.95
C ILE A 123 1.25 -2.18 5.37
N GLN A 124 2.16 -1.22 5.50
CA GLN A 124 2.61 -0.68 6.78
C GLN A 124 1.54 0.16 7.51
N TYR A 125 0.51 0.60 6.80
CA TYR A 125 -0.60 1.38 7.36
C TYR A 125 -1.79 0.53 7.77
N LYS A 126 -1.79 -0.77 7.42
CA LYS A 126 -2.70 -1.72 8.06
C LYS A 126 -2.39 -1.73 9.55
N LYS A 127 -3.43 -1.71 10.39
CA LYS A 127 -3.25 -2.04 11.81
C LYS A 127 -2.60 -3.43 11.88
N LYS A 128 -1.38 -3.50 12.42
CA LYS A 128 -0.65 -4.76 12.59
C LYS A 128 -1.41 -5.65 13.57
N ASP A 129 -1.45 -6.95 13.27
CA ASP A 129 -1.57 -8.00 14.28
C ASP A 129 -0.47 -7.75 15.34
N SER A 130 -0.88 -7.31 16.51
CA SER A 130 -0.03 -7.16 17.70
C SER A 130 0.16 -8.56 18.31
N CYS A 131 0.76 -9.47 17.55
CA CYS A 131 1.27 -10.73 18.08
C CYS A 131 2.76 -10.56 18.41
N GLU A 132 3.04 -10.05 19.61
CA GLU A 132 4.27 -10.40 20.34
C GLU A 132 3.97 -11.57 21.29
#